data_AF-A0A913XMU6-F1
#
_entry.id   AF-A0A913XMU6-F1
#
_cell.length_a   1.000
_cell.length_b   1.000
_cell.length_c   1.000
_cell.angle_alpha   90.00
_cell.angle_beta   90.00
_cell.angle_gamma   90.00
#
_symmetry.space_group_name_H-M   'P 1'
#
loop_
_entity.id
_entity.type
_entity.pdbx_description
1 polymer ?
#
loop_
_entity_poly.entity_id
_entity_poly.type
_entity_poly.pdbx_seq_one_letter_code
_entity_poly.pdbx_strand_id
1 'polypeptide(L)'
;MGSEELFYLCRIGDLENLKYLLETEDTELNVRDQWDSTPLYYACLCGHESMVQFLLERGATCEPSSFDGERCVYAALTDRIKAMLKGFKAITPECMRRDTYRECLRRFLEDQEFTDACFVVHGVKLHTHRIILTARSPYFANMFETKWRGKSVIRLNHPLVKPLAFKAILQYLYTGRLYVDVSGVEDCIILAKQCKLTKLREILRERLNFIDNFENSKKVSQPIKVVSVEPDAYSRELNEAFGSLVELVIPFPYKNQVTNENFGNFFTEETEGNCNGLSHDFYK
;
A
#
# COMPACT_ATOMS: atom_id res chain seq x y z
N MET A 1 -31.48 -9.79 12.35
CA MET A 1 -32.32 -8.65 11.95
C MET A 1 -31.59 -7.78 10.93
N GLY A 2 -30.34 -7.37 11.16
CA GLY A 2 -29.59 -6.52 10.21
C GLY A 2 -29.37 -7.08 8.79
N SER A 3 -29.26 -8.40 8.59
CA SER A 3 -29.07 -8.98 7.25
C SER A 3 -30.31 -8.86 6.35
N GLU A 4 -31.52 -9.11 6.88
CA GLU A 4 -32.77 -8.97 6.12
C GLU A 4 -33.04 -7.51 5.71
N GLU A 5 -32.70 -6.57 6.61
CA GLU A 5 -32.80 -5.14 6.36
C GLU A 5 -31.81 -4.68 5.29
N LEU A 6 -30.57 -5.17 5.31
CA LEU A 6 -29.56 -4.94 4.27
C LEU A 6 -30.07 -5.33 2.87
N PHE A 7 -30.64 -6.54 2.72
CA PHE A 7 -31.22 -6.99 1.45
C PHE A 7 -32.39 -6.11 1.00
N TYR A 8 -33.26 -5.73 1.93
CA TYR A 8 -34.40 -4.88 1.64
C TYR A 8 -33.97 -3.50 1.12
N LEU A 9 -33.01 -2.86 1.80
CA LEU A 9 -32.45 -1.55 1.43
C LEU A 9 -31.77 -1.58 0.06
N CYS A 10 -30.98 -2.63 -0.23
CA CYS A 10 -30.36 -2.82 -1.54
C CYS A 10 -31.37 -3.04 -2.67
N ARG A 11 -32.52 -3.66 -2.37
CA ARG A 11 -33.60 -3.88 -3.35
C ARG A 11 -34.36 -2.59 -3.67
N ILE A 12 -34.66 -1.78 -2.66
CA ILE A 12 -35.40 -0.52 -2.86
C ILE A 12 -34.49 0.64 -3.31
N GLY A 13 -33.18 0.53 -3.09
CA GLY A 13 -32.21 1.56 -3.48
C GLY A 13 -32.04 2.67 -2.46
N ASP A 14 -32.42 2.44 -1.21
CA ASP A 14 -32.36 3.43 -0.13
C ASP A 14 -30.94 3.53 0.46
N LEU A 15 -30.12 4.35 -0.22
CA LEU A 15 -28.71 4.52 0.11
C LEU A 15 -28.49 5.25 1.45
N GLU A 16 -29.40 6.14 1.84
CA GLU A 16 -29.23 6.92 3.07
C GLU A 16 -29.42 6.05 4.31
N ASN A 17 -30.49 5.24 4.32
CA ASN A 17 -30.73 4.29 5.41
C ASN A 17 -29.69 3.16 5.41
N LEU A 18 -29.19 2.75 4.23
CA LEU A 18 -28.08 1.80 4.17
C LEU A 18 -26.80 2.38 4.81
N LYS A 19 -26.46 3.63 4.51
CA LYS A 19 -25.29 4.29 5.12
C LYS A 19 -25.42 4.36 6.64
N TYR A 20 -26.59 4.74 7.12
CA TYR A 20 -26.90 4.80 8.54
C TYR A 20 -26.71 3.41 9.19
N LEU A 21 -27.31 2.36 8.61
CA LEU A 21 -27.21 0.99 9.12
C LEU A 21 -25.75 0.51 9.23
N LEU A 22 -24.93 0.76 8.20
CA LEU A 22 -23.51 0.39 8.20
C LEU A 22 -22.62 1.24 9.11
N GLU A 23 -23.09 2.41 9.57
CA GLU A 23 -22.39 3.27 10.52
C GLU A 23 -22.77 2.93 11.97
N THR A 24 -24.00 2.45 12.19
CA THR A 24 -24.50 2.08 13.52
C THR A 24 -24.25 0.62 13.90
N GLU A 25 -24.21 -0.28 12.92
CA GLU A 25 -24.07 -1.72 13.15
C GLU A 25 -22.86 -2.28 12.37
N ASP A 26 -22.13 -3.22 12.99
CA ASP A 26 -21.06 -3.98 12.33
C ASP A 26 -21.67 -5.05 11.42
N THR A 27 -22.17 -4.60 10.26
CA THR A 27 -22.92 -5.44 9.32
C THR A 27 -22.00 -5.98 8.23
N GLU A 28 -21.96 -7.30 8.08
CA GLU A 28 -21.21 -7.96 7.01
C GLU A 28 -21.90 -7.76 5.64
N LEU A 29 -21.16 -7.24 4.66
CA LEU A 29 -21.69 -6.87 3.33
C LEU A 29 -21.79 -8.03 2.34
N ASN A 30 -21.09 -9.14 2.60
CA ASN A 30 -21.01 -10.31 1.72
C ASN A 30 -21.86 -11.48 2.24
N VAL A 31 -22.85 -11.18 3.09
CA VAL A 31 -23.82 -12.17 3.57
C VAL A 31 -24.65 -12.74 2.42
N ARG A 32 -25.14 -13.97 2.62
CA ARG A 32 -25.94 -14.70 1.65
C ARG A 32 -27.33 -14.95 2.19
N ASP A 33 -28.33 -14.77 1.34
CA ASP A 33 -29.71 -15.14 1.66
C ASP A 33 -30.01 -16.62 1.38
N GLN A 34 -31.26 -17.02 1.55
CA GLN A 34 -31.72 -18.39 1.28
C GLN A 34 -31.60 -18.83 -0.20
N TRP A 35 -31.36 -17.89 -1.12
CA TRP A 35 -31.16 -18.13 -2.55
C TRP A 35 -29.69 -17.97 -2.96
N ASP A 36 -28.77 -17.98 -1.99
CA ASP A 36 -27.34 -17.82 -2.20
C ASP A 36 -26.99 -16.48 -2.90
N SER A 37 -27.82 -15.45 -2.69
CA SER A 37 -27.68 -14.14 -3.31
C SER A 37 -27.09 -13.12 -2.34
N THR A 38 -26.27 -12.21 -2.88
CA THR A 38 -25.59 -11.16 -2.11
C THR A 38 -26.35 -9.83 -2.18
N PRO A 39 -26.14 -8.91 -1.22
CA PRO A 39 -26.71 -7.55 -1.28
C PRO A 39 -26.34 -6.80 -2.57
N LEU A 40 -25.09 -6.98 -3.03
CA LEU A 40 -24.60 -6.42 -4.29
C LEU A 40 -25.40 -6.93 -5.50
N TYR A 41 -25.77 -8.21 -5.51
CA TYR A 41 -26.59 -8.80 -6.57
C TYR A 41 -27.94 -8.08 -6.69
N TYR A 42 -28.63 -7.81 -5.58
CA TYR A 42 -29.91 -7.09 -5.60
C TYR A 42 -29.78 -5.63 -6.06
N ALA A 43 -28.73 -4.93 -5.62
CA ALA A 43 -28.45 -3.57 -6.09
C ALA A 43 -28.21 -3.53 -7.61
N CYS A 44 -27.51 -4.54 -8.17
CA CYS A 44 -27.27 -4.68 -9.60
C CYS A 44 -28.55 -5.03 -10.38
N LEU A 45 -29.33 -5.98 -9.86
CA LEU A 45 -30.59 -6.45 -10.44
C LEU A 45 -31.64 -5.34 -10.51
N CYS A 46 -31.73 -4.53 -9.45
CA CYS A 46 -32.69 -3.43 -9.34
C CYS A 46 -32.21 -2.14 -10.02
N GLY A 47 -30.97 -2.08 -10.50
CA GLY A 47 -30.46 -0.94 -11.28
C GLY A 47 -29.99 0.26 -10.45
N HIS A 48 -29.69 0.07 -9.17
CA HIS A 48 -29.34 1.16 -8.26
C HIS A 48 -27.86 1.52 -8.36
N GLU A 49 -27.49 2.32 -9.36
CA GLU A 49 -26.09 2.67 -9.65
C GLU A 49 -25.32 3.25 -8.45
N SER A 50 -25.92 4.22 -7.75
CA SER A 50 -25.31 4.84 -6.56
C SER A 50 -25.13 3.84 -5.42
N MET A 51 -26.03 2.86 -5.32
CA MET A 51 -25.97 1.79 -4.34
C MET A 51 -24.86 0.80 -4.68
N VAL A 52 -24.77 0.39 -5.95
CA VAL A 52 -23.72 -0.49 -6.45
C VAL A 52 -22.36 0.15 -6.22
N GLN A 53 -22.18 1.42 -6.59
CA GLN A 53 -20.93 2.13 -6.36
C GLN A 53 -20.54 2.13 -4.88
N PHE A 54 -21.50 2.45 -4.00
CA PHE A 54 -21.25 2.51 -2.57
C PHE A 54 -20.91 1.14 -1.96
N LEU A 55 -21.65 0.07 -2.32
CA LEU A 55 -21.36 -1.28 -1.84
C LEU A 55 -19.98 -1.77 -2.28
N LEU A 56 -19.61 -1.49 -3.54
CA LEU A 56 -18.30 -1.80 -4.07
C LEU A 56 -17.20 -1.03 -3.33
N GLU A 57 -17.35 0.28 -3.11
CA GLU A 57 -16.42 1.12 -2.32
C GLU A 57 -16.26 0.64 -0.88
N ARG A 58 -17.32 0.06 -0.29
CA ARG A 58 -17.30 -0.53 1.05
C ARG A 58 -16.82 -1.99 1.09
N GLY A 59 -16.40 -2.55 -0.05
CA GLY A 59 -15.73 -3.85 -0.11
C GLY A 59 -16.60 -5.05 -0.43
N ALA A 60 -17.76 -4.84 -1.06
CA ALA A 60 -18.55 -5.95 -1.60
C ALA A 60 -17.74 -6.75 -2.63
N THR A 61 -17.77 -8.08 -2.54
CA THR A 61 -17.00 -8.97 -3.41
C THR A 61 -17.55 -8.95 -4.83
N CYS A 62 -16.71 -8.53 -5.79
CA CYS A 62 -17.03 -8.50 -7.22
C CYS A 62 -15.82 -8.95 -8.04
N GLU A 63 -15.34 -10.17 -7.82
CA GLU A 63 -14.24 -10.71 -8.62
C GLU A 63 -14.76 -11.18 -9.99
N PRO A 64 -14.17 -10.73 -11.12
CA PRO A 64 -14.66 -11.08 -12.45
C PRO A 64 -14.68 -12.58 -12.78
N SER A 65 -13.86 -13.38 -12.09
CA SER A 65 -13.76 -14.83 -12.23
C SER A 65 -14.48 -15.61 -11.13
N SER A 66 -15.17 -14.91 -10.22
CA SER A 66 -15.99 -15.53 -9.18
C SER A 66 -17.41 -15.75 -9.67
N PHE A 67 -18.04 -16.81 -9.17
CA PHE A 67 -19.45 -17.10 -9.42
C PHE A 67 -20.35 -15.90 -9.08
N ASP A 68 -20.06 -15.19 -7.98
CA ASP A 68 -20.83 -14.05 -7.52
C ASP A 68 -20.64 -12.81 -8.41
N GLY A 69 -19.40 -12.55 -8.86
CA GLY A 69 -19.10 -11.46 -9.77
C GLY A 69 -19.72 -11.64 -11.15
N GLU A 70 -19.64 -12.84 -11.72
CA GLU A 70 -20.30 -13.15 -13.00
C GLU A 70 -21.82 -13.00 -12.92
N ARG A 71 -22.44 -13.43 -11.81
CA ARG A 71 -23.88 -13.24 -11.56
C ARG A 71 -24.28 -11.77 -11.45
N CYS A 72 -23.49 -10.94 -10.77
CA CYS A 72 -23.76 -9.50 -10.68
C CYS A 72 -23.66 -8.84 -12.07
N VAL A 73 -22.67 -9.22 -12.87
CA VAL A 73 -22.50 -8.71 -14.24
C VAL A 73 -23.64 -9.17 -15.15
N TYR A 74 -24.11 -10.41 -14.99
CA TYR A 74 -25.26 -10.94 -15.74
C TYR A 74 -26.58 -10.27 -15.34
N ALA A 75 -26.80 -10.05 -14.05
CA ALA A 75 -28.03 -9.47 -13.51
C ALA A 75 -28.11 -7.94 -13.62
N ALA A 76 -27.01 -7.27 -13.93
CA ALA A 76 -26.93 -5.81 -14.01
C ALA A 76 -27.98 -5.23 -15.00
N LEU A 77 -28.89 -4.42 -14.47
CA LEU A 77 -29.99 -3.82 -15.23
C LEU A 77 -29.49 -2.83 -16.29
N THR A 78 -28.46 -2.05 -15.98
CA THR A 78 -27.91 -1.01 -16.87
C THR A 78 -26.49 -1.35 -17.32
N ASP A 79 -26.14 -0.90 -18.54
CA ASP A 79 -24.78 -1.07 -19.06
C ASP A 79 -23.75 -0.26 -18.27
N ARG A 80 -24.18 0.81 -17.58
CA ARG A 80 -23.34 1.56 -16.66
C ARG A 80 -22.99 0.75 -15.42
N ILE A 81 -23.92 -0.05 -14.87
CA ILE A 81 -23.62 -1.01 -13.80
C ILE A 81 -22.67 -2.10 -14.29
N LYS A 82 -22.88 -2.65 -15.50
CA LYS A 82 -21.94 -3.63 -16.07
C LYS A 82 -20.55 -3.06 -16.25
N ALA A 83 -20.44 -1.83 -16.75
CA ALA A 83 -19.17 -1.13 -16.89
C ALA A 83 -18.52 -0.86 -15.52
N MET A 84 -19.33 -0.50 -14.51
CA MET A 84 -18.88 -0.31 -13.14
C MET A 84 -18.34 -1.62 -12.56
N LEU A 85 -19.08 -2.72 -12.62
CA LEU A 85 -18.64 -4.04 -12.11
C LEU A 85 -17.40 -4.58 -12.83
N LYS A 86 -17.33 -4.45 -14.16
CA LYS A 86 -16.16 -4.86 -14.95
C LYS A 86 -14.94 -3.97 -14.73
N GLY A 87 -15.17 -2.67 -14.48
CA GLY A 87 -14.13 -1.69 -14.16
C GLY A 87 -13.71 -1.75 -12.69
N PHE A 88 -14.58 -2.26 -11.82
CA PHE A 88 -14.35 -2.43 -10.40
C PHE A 88 -13.56 -3.73 -10.18
N LYS A 89 -12.24 -3.61 -10.28
CA LYS A 89 -11.34 -4.67 -9.80
C LYS A 89 -11.46 -4.69 -8.28
N ALA A 90 -12.07 -5.74 -7.75
CA ALA A 90 -12.30 -5.96 -6.33
C ALA A 90 -11.16 -5.35 -5.50
N ILE A 91 -11.51 -4.34 -4.71
CA ILE A 91 -10.73 -3.89 -3.56
C ILE A 91 -10.80 -5.08 -2.59
N THR A 92 -9.85 -6.01 -2.69
CA THR A 92 -9.76 -7.14 -1.77
C THR A 92 -9.63 -6.62 -0.34
N PRO A 93 -9.88 -7.45 0.70
CA PRO A 93 -9.52 -7.12 2.07
C PRO A 93 -8.04 -6.72 2.25
N GLU A 94 -7.17 -7.00 1.28
CA GLU A 94 -5.80 -6.45 1.23
C GLU A 94 -5.76 -4.94 0.94
N CYS A 95 -6.73 -4.41 0.19
CA CYS A 95 -6.85 -3.00 -0.19
C CYS A 95 -7.67 -2.18 0.83
N MET A 96 -8.46 -2.84 1.71
CA MET A 96 -9.24 -2.20 2.79
C MET A 96 -8.53 -2.15 4.15
N ARG A 97 -7.33 -2.71 4.31
CA ARG A 97 -6.44 -2.18 5.35
C ARG A 97 -6.20 -0.73 4.97
N ARG A 98 -6.43 0.23 5.87
CA ARG A 98 -6.10 1.66 5.71
C ARG A 98 -4.63 1.89 5.35
N ASP A 99 -4.15 1.47 4.18
CA ASP A 99 -2.76 1.52 3.74
C ASP A 99 -1.74 1.37 4.90
N THR A 100 -2.02 0.53 5.90
CA THR A 100 -1.35 0.62 7.22
C THR A 100 0.13 0.34 7.06
N TYR A 101 0.46 -0.46 6.05
CA TYR A 101 1.80 -0.72 5.57
C TYR A 101 2.47 0.53 4.96
N ARG A 102 1.83 1.23 4.02
CA ARG A 102 2.37 2.47 3.44
C ARG A 102 2.51 3.58 4.48
N GLU A 103 1.52 3.68 5.35
CA GLU A 103 1.51 4.63 6.46
C GLU A 103 2.62 4.29 7.47
N CYS A 104 2.82 3.01 7.80
CA CYS A 104 3.95 2.56 8.62
C CYS A 104 5.29 2.93 7.99
N LEU A 105 5.48 2.68 6.69
CA LEU A 105 6.71 3.06 5.98
C LEU A 105 6.90 4.58 5.92
N ARG A 106 5.83 5.36 5.74
CA ARG A 106 5.87 6.82 5.83
C ARG A 106 6.36 7.26 7.22
N ARG A 107 5.79 6.69 8.28
CA ARG A 107 6.20 6.95 9.66
C ARG A 107 7.64 6.54 9.93
N PHE A 108 8.11 5.41 9.43
CA PHE A 108 9.53 5.03 9.54
C PHE A 108 10.48 6.06 8.92
N LEU A 109 10.10 6.71 7.82
CA LEU A 109 10.88 7.78 7.22
C LEU A 109 10.84 9.08 8.04
N GLU A 110 9.70 9.41 8.63
CA GLU A 110 9.48 10.67 9.37
C GLU A 110 9.97 10.61 10.82
N ASP A 111 9.56 9.57 11.54
CA ASP A 111 9.82 9.34 12.96
C ASP A 111 11.26 8.82 13.19
N GLN A 112 11.93 8.32 12.13
CA GLN A 112 13.33 7.83 12.14
C GLN A 112 13.60 6.68 13.11
N GLU A 113 12.56 5.97 13.54
CA GLU A 113 12.66 4.78 14.38
C GLU A 113 13.37 3.64 13.63
N PHE A 114 14.08 2.76 14.36
CA PHE A 114 14.73 1.54 13.83
C PHE A 114 15.75 1.73 12.70
N THR A 115 16.24 2.95 12.48
CA THR A 115 17.20 3.24 11.41
C THR A 115 18.58 2.61 11.65
N ASP A 116 19.15 2.02 10.61
CA ASP A 116 20.44 1.29 10.64
C ASP A 116 21.49 1.90 9.69
N ALA A 117 21.12 2.97 8.96
CA ALA A 117 22.00 3.75 8.12
C ALA A 117 21.63 5.25 8.13
N CYS A 118 22.64 6.12 8.09
CA CYS A 118 22.47 7.56 7.94
C CYS A 118 23.26 8.07 6.72
N PHE A 119 22.57 8.73 5.80
CA PHE A 119 23.18 9.48 4.72
C PHE A 119 23.42 10.93 5.16
N VAL A 120 24.65 11.41 4.97
CA VAL A 120 25.01 12.81 5.19
C VAL A 120 25.21 13.46 3.82
N VAL A 121 24.22 14.22 3.36
CA VAL A 121 24.21 14.87 2.05
C VAL A 121 24.43 16.37 2.25
N HIS A 122 25.60 16.89 1.85
CA HIS A 122 25.99 18.29 2.06
C HIS A 122 25.74 18.79 3.50
N GLY A 123 26.01 17.94 4.50
CA GLY A 123 25.83 18.25 5.93
C GLY A 123 24.44 17.92 6.49
N VAL A 124 23.44 17.69 5.64
CA VAL A 124 22.10 17.27 6.07
C VAL A 124 22.12 15.76 6.38
N LYS A 125 21.71 15.39 7.60
CA LYS A 125 21.60 13.99 8.03
C LYS A 125 20.21 13.45 7.68
N LEU A 126 20.18 12.31 7.00
CA LEU A 126 18.97 11.58 6.60
C LEU A 126 19.10 10.15 7.11
N HIS A 127 18.33 9.81 8.14
CA HIS A 127 18.28 8.45 8.69
C HIS A 127 17.39 7.57 7.83
N THR A 128 17.81 6.32 7.64
CA THR A 128 17.23 5.40 6.67
C THR A 128 17.40 3.94 7.10
N HIS A 129 16.65 3.07 6.43
CA HIS A 129 16.67 1.63 6.62
C HIS A 129 17.31 0.96 5.40
N ARG A 130 18.38 0.18 5.60
CA ARG A 130 19.06 -0.55 4.53
C ARG A 130 18.11 -1.53 3.84
N ILE A 131 17.27 -2.22 4.62
CA ILE A 131 16.35 -3.23 4.07
C ILE A 131 15.40 -2.62 3.04
N ILE A 132 14.85 -1.44 3.32
CA ILE A 132 13.91 -0.74 2.44
C ILE A 132 14.61 -0.29 1.15
N LEU A 133 15.79 0.32 1.28
CA LEU A 133 16.58 0.81 0.16
C LEU A 133 17.07 -0.33 -0.75
N THR A 134 17.54 -1.43 -0.15
CA THR A 134 17.99 -2.63 -0.85
C THR A 134 16.84 -3.29 -1.61
N ALA A 135 15.66 -3.40 -1.01
CA ALA A 135 14.49 -3.99 -1.67
C ALA A 135 14.10 -3.20 -2.93
N ARG A 136 14.19 -1.88 -2.85
CA ARG A 136 13.63 -0.96 -3.86
C ARG A 136 14.63 -0.46 -4.88
N SER A 137 15.91 -0.80 -4.71
CA SER A 137 16.96 -0.36 -5.62
C SER A 137 18.13 -1.35 -5.67
N PRO A 138 18.42 -1.91 -6.86
CA PRO A 138 19.59 -2.77 -7.03
C PRO A 138 20.90 -1.99 -6.89
N TYR A 139 20.89 -0.67 -7.04
CA TYR A 139 22.05 0.17 -6.76
C TYR A 139 22.36 0.16 -5.26
N PHE A 140 21.38 0.45 -4.40
CA PHE A 140 21.57 0.46 -2.96
C PHE A 140 21.98 -0.92 -2.45
N ALA A 141 21.33 -2.00 -2.92
CA ALA A 141 21.69 -3.37 -2.60
C ALA A 141 23.20 -3.64 -2.83
N ASN A 142 23.67 -3.42 -4.07
CA ASN A 142 25.07 -3.63 -4.42
C ASN A 142 26.02 -2.71 -3.63
N MET A 143 25.64 -1.46 -3.36
CA MET A 143 26.48 -0.53 -2.62
C MET A 143 26.64 -0.90 -1.15
N PHE A 144 25.58 -1.39 -0.50
CA PHE A 144 25.63 -1.88 0.88
C PHE A 144 26.44 -3.17 1.03
N GLU A 145 26.49 -4.02 -0.01
CA GLU A 145 27.34 -5.21 -0.02
C GLU A 145 28.81 -4.91 -0.29
N THR A 146 29.08 -3.82 -1.02
CA THR A 146 30.44 -3.47 -1.46
C THR A 146 30.99 -2.26 -0.70
N LYS A 147 30.90 -1.05 -1.27
CA LYS A 147 31.57 0.18 -0.80
C LYS A 147 31.10 0.64 0.58
N TRP A 148 29.85 0.35 0.93
CA TRP A 148 29.20 0.76 2.19
C TRP A 148 29.03 -0.38 3.19
N ARG A 149 29.66 -1.53 2.94
CA ARG A 149 29.60 -2.68 3.85
C ARG A 149 30.07 -2.29 5.25
N GLY A 150 29.23 -2.57 6.24
CA GLY A 150 29.49 -2.27 7.66
C GLY A 150 29.42 -0.79 8.05
N LYS A 151 29.14 0.15 7.12
CA LYS A 151 29.12 1.59 7.44
C LYS A 151 27.74 2.05 7.88
N SER A 152 27.61 2.50 9.13
CA SER A 152 26.39 3.13 9.63
C SER A 152 26.19 4.55 9.09
N VAL A 153 27.26 5.25 8.72
CA VAL A 153 27.20 6.63 8.19
C VAL A 153 27.85 6.72 6.81
N ILE A 154 27.10 7.24 5.83
CA ILE A 154 27.50 7.35 4.42
C ILE A 154 27.47 8.81 4.01
N ARG A 155 28.64 9.37 3.67
CA ARG A 155 28.77 10.78 3.27
C ARG A 155 28.68 10.93 1.75
N LEU A 156 27.74 11.75 1.28
CA LEU A 156 27.55 12.08 -0.12
C LEU A 156 27.82 13.58 -0.32
N ASN A 157 29.02 13.90 -0.79
CA ASN A 157 29.48 15.28 -1.01
C ASN A 157 29.54 15.65 -2.50
N HIS A 158 28.98 14.82 -3.37
CA HIS A 158 29.07 15.03 -4.81
C HIS A 158 28.15 16.19 -5.23
N PRO A 159 28.62 17.17 -6.03
CA PRO A 159 27.85 18.38 -6.36
C PRO A 159 26.48 18.12 -7.02
N LEU A 160 26.36 17.02 -7.76
CA LEU A 160 25.11 16.61 -8.42
C LEU A 160 24.07 16.01 -7.46
N VAL A 161 24.40 15.76 -6.19
CA VAL A 161 23.50 15.13 -5.22
C VAL A 161 22.92 16.20 -4.30
N LYS A 162 21.89 16.90 -4.78
CA LYS A 162 21.22 17.92 -3.95
C LYS A 162 20.42 17.26 -2.81
N PRO A 163 20.43 17.82 -1.58
CA PRO A 163 19.71 17.22 -0.44
C PRO A 163 18.20 17.07 -0.68
N LEU A 164 17.56 18.06 -1.31
CA LEU A 164 16.11 18.04 -1.59
C LEU A 164 15.75 16.93 -2.57
N ALA A 165 16.50 16.80 -3.67
CA ALA A 165 16.28 15.75 -4.65
C ALA A 165 16.55 14.36 -4.04
N PHE A 166 17.59 14.21 -3.22
CA PHE A 166 17.84 12.95 -2.53
C PHE A 166 16.73 12.61 -1.53
N LYS A 167 16.19 13.59 -0.79
CA LYS A 167 15.02 13.41 0.09
C LYS A 167 13.78 12.97 -0.69
N ALA A 168 13.54 13.53 -1.87
CA ALA A 168 12.45 13.13 -2.76
C ALA A 168 12.61 11.69 -3.26
N ILE A 169 13.84 11.27 -3.59
CA ILE A 169 14.14 9.87 -3.93
C ILE A 169 13.88 8.93 -2.74
N LEU A 170 14.28 9.31 -1.52
CA LEU A 170 13.97 8.53 -0.32
C LEU A 170 12.44 8.42 -0.12
N GLN A 171 11.70 9.51 -0.25
CA GLN A 171 10.25 9.49 -0.15
C GLN A 171 9.62 8.48 -1.12
N TYR A 172 10.10 8.45 -2.36
CA TYR A 172 9.65 7.49 -3.37
C TYR A 172 9.98 6.05 -2.99
N LEU A 173 11.18 5.78 -2.50
CA LEU A 173 11.59 4.43 -2.11
C LEU A 173 10.72 3.87 -0.98
N TYR A 174 10.30 4.73 -0.03
CA TYR A 174 9.47 4.31 1.10
C TYR A 174 7.99 4.21 0.79
N THR A 175 7.45 5.14 -0.01
CA THR A 175 5.99 5.31 -0.13
C THR A 175 5.46 5.05 -1.55
N GLY A 176 6.36 5.04 -2.54
CA GLY A 176 6.01 5.11 -3.97
C GLY A 176 5.58 6.50 -4.42
N ARG A 177 5.53 7.49 -3.52
CA ARG A 177 5.18 8.89 -3.81
C ARG A 177 6.42 9.76 -3.88
N LEU A 178 6.40 10.74 -4.78
CA LEU A 178 7.46 11.74 -4.87
C LEU A 178 6.82 13.11 -5.07
N TYR A 179 7.17 14.07 -4.22
CA TYR A 179 6.84 15.47 -4.43
C TYR A 179 8.11 16.28 -4.58
N VAL A 180 8.22 17.02 -5.68
CA VAL A 180 9.37 17.90 -5.93
C VAL A 180 8.93 19.13 -6.70
N ASP A 181 9.53 20.28 -6.40
CA ASP A 181 9.35 21.48 -7.21
C ASP A 181 9.90 21.25 -8.62
N VAL A 182 9.34 21.97 -9.61
CA VAL A 182 9.76 21.85 -11.02
C VAL A 182 11.27 22.06 -11.18
N SER A 183 11.88 22.97 -10.40
CA SER A 183 13.32 23.25 -10.42
C SER A 183 14.21 22.10 -9.93
N GLY A 184 13.65 21.09 -9.27
CA GLY A 184 14.36 19.92 -8.75
C GLY A 184 14.08 18.62 -9.52
N VAL A 185 13.27 18.66 -10.58
CA VAL A 185 12.88 17.46 -11.34
C VAL A 185 14.07 16.87 -12.07
N GLU A 186 14.91 17.68 -12.71
CA GLU A 186 16.12 17.23 -13.41
C GLU A 186 17.09 16.54 -12.46
N ASP A 187 17.29 17.11 -11.27
CA ASP A 187 18.15 16.51 -10.24
C ASP A 187 17.59 15.14 -9.82
N CYS A 188 16.27 15.02 -9.66
CA CYS A 188 15.61 13.74 -9.37
C CYS A 188 15.77 12.73 -10.51
N ILE A 189 15.71 13.16 -11.78
CA ILE A 189 15.93 12.29 -12.94
C ILE A 189 17.37 11.75 -12.95
N ILE A 190 18.36 12.60 -12.67
CA ILE A 190 19.78 12.21 -12.58
C ILE A 190 19.97 11.20 -11.45
N LEU A 191 19.41 11.47 -10.26
CA LEU A 191 19.51 10.56 -9.12
C LEU A 191 18.76 9.26 -9.35
N ALA A 192 17.57 9.28 -9.96
CA ALA A 192 16.80 8.08 -10.30
C ALA A 192 17.59 7.19 -11.27
N LYS A 193 18.25 7.78 -12.27
CA LYS A 193 19.17 7.04 -13.16
C LYS A 193 20.31 6.40 -12.38
N GLN A 194 20.97 7.15 -11.50
CA GLN A 194 22.10 6.65 -10.69
C GLN A 194 21.67 5.53 -9.74
N CYS A 195 20.50 5.65 -9.13
CA CYS A 195 19.92 4.68 -8.21
C CYS A 195 19.24 3.51 -8.94
N LYS A 196 19.35 3.42 -10.27
CA LYS A 196 18.74 2.38 -11.12
C LYS A 196 17.21 2.28 -10.96
N LEU A 197 16.54 3.42 -10.76
CA LEU A 197 15.08 3.54 -10.65
C LEU A 197 14.49 3.88 -12.02
N THR A 198 14.43 2.90 -12.92
CA THR A 198 14.03 3.10 -14.33
C THR A 198 12.60 3.62 -14.47
N LYS A 199 11.64 3.01 -13.78
CA LYS A 199 10.23 3.41 -13.81
C LYS A 199 10.04 4.86 -13.34
N LEU A 200 10.62 5.23 -12.19
CA LEU A 200 10.55 6.61 -11.68
C LEU A 200 11.15 7.60 -12.68
N ARG A 201 12.31 7.27 -13.25
CA ARG A 201 12.99 8.13 -14.23
C ARG A 201 12.12 8.38 -15.45
N GLU A 202 11.43 7.37 -15.97
CA GLU A 202 10.53 7.50 -17.12
C GLU A 202 9.33 8.39 -16.80
N ILE A 203 8.69 8.16 -15.65
CA ILE A 203 7.57 9.00 -15.17
C ILE A 203 7.99 10.47 -15.06
N LEU A 204 9.14 10.75 -14.44
CA LEU A 204 9.62 12.12 -14.28
C LEU A 204 9.96 12.79 -15.63
N ARG A 205 10.51 12.05 -16.59
CA ARG A 205 10.80 12.57 -17.93
C ARG A 205 9.54 12.89 -18.70
N GLU A 206 8.52 12.04 -18.62
CA GLU A 206 7.22 12.29 -19.25
C GLU A 206 6.55 13.53 -18.65
N ARG A 207 6.59 13.67 -17.33
CA ARG A 207 6.05 14.85 -16.62
C ARG A 207 6.80 16.13 -16.99
N LEU A 208 8.12 16.08 -17.09
CA LEU A 208 8.92 17.22 -17.51
C LEU A 208 8.60 17.64 -18.95
N ASN A 209 8.58 16.69 -19.89
CA ASN A 209 8.21 16.96 -21.28
C ASN A 209 6.79 17.54 -21.40
N PHE A 210 5.86 17.07 -20.58
CA PHE A 210 4.50 17.62 -20.53
C PHE A 210 4.51 19.09 -20.07
N ILE A 211 5.29 19.41 -19.03
CA ILE A 211 5.43 20.80 -18.53
C ILE A 211 6.04 21.69 -19.61
N ASP A 212 7.12 21.26 -20.25
CA ASP A 212 7.78 22.03 -21.33
C ASP A 212 6.81 22.31 -22.49
N ASN A 213 6.03 21.31 -22.91
CA ASN A 213 5.00 21.48 -23.95
C ASN A 213 3.86 22.39 -23.50
N PHE A 214 3.47 22.33 -22.22
CA PHE A 214 2.39 23.12 -21.65
C PHE A 214 2.77 24.60 -21.52
N GLU A 215 3.99 24.92 -21.09
CA GLU A 215 4.50 26.30 -21.02
C GLU A 215 4.60 26.95 -22.41
N ASN A 216 5.00 26.18 -23.42
CA ASN A 216 5.05 26.64 -24.80
C ASN A 216 3.66 26.95 -25.40
N SER A 217 2.58 26.40 -24.82
CA SER A 217 1.21 26.57 -25.32
C SER A 217 0.52 27.90 -24.92
N LYS A 218 1.14 28.74 -24.08
CA LYS A 218 0.66 30.10 -23.68
C LYS A 218 -0.80 30.19 -23.18
N LYS A 219 -1.43 29.11 -22.74
CA LYS A 219 -2.89 29.07 -22.47
C LYS A 219 -3.34 29.26 -21.02
N VAL A 220 -2.46 29.48 -20.04
CA VAL A 220 -2.89 29.62 -18.63
C VAL A 220 -2.11 30.71 -17.87
N SER A 221 -2.81 31.39 -16.95
CA SER A 221 -2.33 32.53 -16.16
C SER A 221 -1.48 32.18 -14.92
N GLN A 222 -1.16 30.89 -14.69
CA GLN A 222 -0.34 30.46 -13.56
C GLN A 222 0.62 29.32 -13.96
N PRO A 223 1.93 29.43 -13.64
CA PRO A 223 2.92 28.39 -13.95
C PRO A 223 2.79 27.18 -13.00
N ILE A 224 3.09 25.98 -13.51
CA ILE A 224 3.15 24.74 -12.72
C ILE A 224 4.35 24.86 -11.77
N LYS A 225 4.14 24.64 -10.47
CA LYS A 225 5.20 24.79 -9.45
C LYS A 225 5.71 23.47 -8.88
N VAL A 226 4.85 22.46 -8.81
CA VAL A 226 5.14 21.18 -8.14
C VAL A 226 4.82 20.02 -9.07
N VAL A 227 5.71 19.03 -9.09
CA VAL A 227 5.52 17.74 -9.75
C VAL A 227 5.30 16.67 -8.67
N SER A 228 4.20 15.94 -8.80
CA SER A 228 3.86 14.81 -7.95
C SER A 228 3.86 13.50 -8.74
N VAL A 229 4.50 12.49 -8.19
CA VAL A 229 4.35 11.09 -8.60
C VAL A 229 3.54 10.39 -7.52
N GLU A 230 2.44 9.79 -7.92
CA GLU A 230 1.59 8.96 -7.06
C GLU A 230 1.67 7.51 -7.54
N PRO A 231 1.67 6.52 -6.64
CA PRO A 231 1.55 5.13 -7.04
C PRO A 231 0.17 4.88 -7.62
N ASP A 232 0.10 4.03 -8.65
CA ASP A 232 -1.18 3.54 -9.16
C ASP A 232 -1.96 2.86 -8.03
N ALA A 233 -3.28 3.02 -8.00
CA ALA A 233 -4.15 2.48 -6.94
C ALA A 233 -4.00 0.95 -6.72
N TYR A 234 -3.46 0.23 -7.72
CA TYR A 234 -3.23 -1.21 -7.69
C TYR A 234 -1.73 -1.60 -7.63
N SER A 235 -0.82 -0.63 -7.45
CA SER A 235 0.62 -0.90 -7.44
C SER A 235 1.02 -1.71 -6.20
N ARG A 236 1.36 -2.99 -6.42
CA ARG A 236 1.91 -3.91 -5.42
C ARG A 236 3.43 -3.88 -5.35
N GLU A 237 4.10 -3.03 -6.12
CA GLU A 237 5.56 -3.02 -6.27
C GLU A 237 6.33 -2.93 -4.94
N LEU A 238 5.78 -2.17 -3.99
CA LEU A 238 6.37 -2.05 -2.66
C LEU A 238 6.25 -3.39 -1.94
N ASN A 239 5.05 -3.98 -1.88
CA ASN A 239 4.82 -5.27 -1.23
C ASN A 239 5.63 -6.41 -1.89
N GLU A 240 5.68 -6.45 -3.23
CA GLU A 240 6.44 -7.43 -4.00
C GLU A 240 7.95 -7.32 -3.74
N ALA A 241 8.50 -6.10 -3.68
CA ALA A 241 9.92 -5.88 -3.41
C ALA A 241 10.34 -6.43 -2.03
N PHE A 242 9.51 -6.26 -1.00
CA PHE A 242 9.77 -6.87 0.31
C PHE A 242 9.49 -8.37 0.30
N GLY A 243 8.49 -8.84 -0.44
CA GLY A 243 8.25 -10.28 -0.65
C GLY A 243 9.48 -11.00 -1.21
N SER A 244 10.15 -10.42 -2.22
CA SER A 244 11.40 -10.98 -2.76
C SER A 244 12.55 -11.00 -1.74
N LEU A 245 12.65 -10.01 -0.85
CA LEU A 245 13.64 -10.05 0.24
C LEU A 245 13.31 -11.13 1.27
N VAL A 246 12.03 -11.30 1.61
CA VAL A 246 11.57 -12.35 2.52
C VAL A 246 11.93 -13.73 1.96
N GLU A 247 11.77 -13.96 0.66
CA GLU A 247 12.19 -15.22 0.02
C GLU A 247 13.70 -15.52 0.11
N LEU A 248 14.54 -14.48 0.21
CA LEU A 248 15.99 -14.61 0.37
C LEU A 248 16.40 -14.86 1.83
N VAL A 249 15.57 -14.44 2.79
CA VAL A 249 15.86 -14.49 4.23
C VAL A 249 15.19 -15.69 4.92
N ILE A 250 14.07 -16.19 4.41
CA ILE A 250 13.41 -17.39 4.96
C ILE A 250 14.29 -18.62 4.66
N PRO A 251 14.80 -19.32 5.69
CA PRO A 251 15.57 -20.54 5.48
C PRO A 251 14.67 -21.64 4.86
N PHE A 252 15.26 -22.46 3.98
CA PHE A 252 14.61 -23.56 3.26
C PHE A 252 13.67 -24.50 4.06
N PRO A 253 13.81 -24.75 5.38
CA PRO A 253 12.94 -25.68 6.11
C PRO A 253 11.45 -25.27 6.16
N TYR A 254 11.12 -23.99 5.97
CA TYR A 254 9.73 -23.51 6.06
C TYR A 254 8.92 -23.62 4.75
N LYS A 255 9.57 -23.90 3.60
CA LYS A 255 8.86 -24.04 2.31
C LYS A 255 7.99 -25.30 2.21
N ASN A 256 8.28 -26.33 3.01
CA ASN A 256 7.61 -27.63 2.94
C ASN A 256 6.66 -27.91 4.12
N GLN A 257 6.47 -26.96 5.04
CA GLN A 257 5.64 -27.17 6.24
C GLN A 257 4.18 -26.70 6.11
N VAL A 258 3.78 -26.13 4.96
CA VAL A 258 2.38 -25.70 4.75
C VAL A 258 1.45 -26.87 4.34
N THR A 259 1.97 -28.09 4.28
CA THR A 259 1.14 -29.29 4.22
C THR A 259 1.32 -30.10 5.50
N ASN A 260 0.27 -30.08 6.33
CA ASN A 260 -0.02 -30.91 7.50
C ASN A 260 0.40 -30.34 8.87
N GLU A 261 -0.64 -29.86 9.56
CA GLU A 261 -0.94 -30.01 10.99
C GLU A 261 0.25 -30.25 11.94
N ASN A 262 0.55 -29.25 12.77
CA ASN A 262 0.50 -29.34 14.25
C ASN A 262 1.05 -28.05 14.86
N PHE A 263 0.17 -27.16 15.30
CA PHE A 263 0.54 -26.05 16.17
C PHE A 263 0.88 -26.62 17.57
N GLY A 264 2.16 -26.91 17.80
CA GLY A 264 2.70 -27.06 19.14
C GLY A 264 2.91 -25.68 19.75
N ASN A 265 2.27 -25.43 20.90
CA ASN A 265 2.46 -24.22 21.71
C ASN A 265 3.94 -24.04 22.08
N PHE A 266 4.57 -22.96 21.62
CA PHE A 266 5.96 -22.59 21.92
C PHE A 266 6.10 -21.26 22.69
N PHE A 267 5.04 -20.77 23.31
CA PHE A 267 5.15 -19.69 24.28
C PHE A 267 5.10 -20.27 25.70
N THR A 268 6.28 -20.49 26.28
CA THR A 268 6.44 -20.32 27.73
C THR A 268 7.13 -18.99 27.94
N GLU A 269 6.38 -18.06 28.53
CA GLU A 269 6.87 -16.82 29.11
C GLU A 269 7.95 -17.16 30.14
N GLU A 270 9.14 -16.57 30.00
CA GLU A 270 10.00 -16.30 31.15
C GLU A 270 10.25 -14.78 31.17
N THR A 271 9.33 -14.08 31.84
CA THR A 271 9.62 -12.77 32.41
C THR A 271 9.95 -12.93 33.89
N GLU A 272 10.84 -12.06 34.31
CA GLU A 272 11.13 -11.66 35.70
C GLU A 272 12.18 -12.48 36.44
N GLY A 273 13.40 -11.92 36.43
CA GLY A 273 14.23 -12.01 37.62
C GLY A 273 13.58 -11.24 38.77
N ASN A 274 13.61 -11.83 39.97
CA ASN A 274 14.12 -11.06 41.09
C ASN A 274 14.61 -11.96 42.23
N CYS A 275 15.71 -11.50 42.81
CA CYS A 275 16.15 -11.62 44.20
C CYS A 275 15.56 -12.74 45.10
N ASN A 276 16.50 -13.51 45.64
CA ASN A 276 16.64 -13.89 47.05
C ASN A 276 15.50 -14.68 47.71
N GLY A 277 15.87 -15.86 48.17
CA GLY A 277 14.95 -16.82 48.78
C GLY A 277 14.33 -16.35 50.09
N LEU A 278 13.31 -17.10 50.49
CA LEU A 278 13.19 -17.73 51.81
C LEU A 278 11.96 -18.65 51.81
N SER A 279 12.22 -19.90 52.20
CA SER A 279 11.43 -20.77 53.06
C SER A 279 9.94 -21.08 52.77
N HIS A 280 9.72 -22.40 52.71
CA HIS A 280 8.71 -23.18 53.44
C HIS A 280 7.25 -23.15 52.96
N ASP A 281 6.80 -24.38 52.68
CA ASP A 281 5.51 -25.01 53.00
C ASP A 281 4.21 -24.26 52.69
N PHE A 282 3.35 -24.86 51.87
CA PHE A 282 2.26 -25.73 52.36
C PHE A 282 1.36 -26.18 51.19
N TYR A 283 0.99 -27.46 51.24
CA TYR A 283 -0.12 -28.06 50.51
C TYR A 283 -1.45 -27.33 50.79
N LYS A 284 -2.26 -27.11 49.75
CA LYS A 284 -3.69 -27.46 49.67
C LYS A 284 -4.23 -27.30 48.26
#